data_AF-A0A6A5TL15-F1
#
_entry.id   AF-A0A6A5TL15-F1
#
_cell.length_a   1.000
_cell.length_b   1.000
_cell.length_c   1.000
_cell.angle_alpha   90.00
_cell.angle_beta   90.00
_cell.angle_gamma   90.00
#
_symmetry.space_group_name_H-M   'P 1'
#
loop_
_entity.id
_entity.type
_entity.pdbx_description
1 polymer ?
#
loop_
_entity_poly.entity_id
_entity_poly.type
_entity_poly.pdbx_seq_one_letter_code
_entity_poly.pdbx_strand_id
1 'polypeptide(L)'
;MFMAAWEASFKEKTILKAFEATGLSPLELETIHQLSIRLVLAEHENVRLKEALINERQRRKRGRALPLEAEGEYYGGAVFWSPRKVKEAQEQLQQQKAKAARLREEQRQEKLQAVKARRAARAAAQLMRQEEKARKRRRLKAPTNSGLKKSIATQRKGSSKALGAAAGPPPS
;
A
#
# COMPACT_ATOMS: atom_id res chain seq x y z
N MET A 1 -29.10 21.33 30.47
CA MET A 1 -30.37 21.32 29.72
C MET A 1 -30.33 20.44 28.48
N PHE A 2 -29.27 20.50 27.63
CA PHE A 2 -29.19 19.73 26.38
C PHE A 2 -29.27 18.20 26.57
N MET A 3 -28.46 17.61 27.46
CA MET A 3 -28.44 16.15 27.66
C MET A 3 -29.79 15.59 28.14
N ALA A 4 -30.49 16.32 29.01
CA ALA A 4 -31.82 15.91 29.49
C ALA A 4 -32.88 15.96 28.38
N ALA A 5 -32.83 16.97 27.51
CA ALA A 5 -33.69 17.05 26.34
C ALA A 5 -33.34 15.98 25.29
N TRP A 6 -32.05 15.66 25.14
CA TRP A 6 -31.54 14.62 24.26
C TRP A 6 -32.02 13.23 24.69
N GLU A 7 -31.87 12.86 25.96
CA GLU A 7 -32.38 11.60 26.50
C GLU A 7 -33.91 11.52 26.42
N ALA A 8 -34.60 12.63 26.70
CA ALA A 8 -36.07 12.70 26.59
C ALA A 8 -36.60 12.53 25.14
N SER A 9 -35.74 12.65 24.13
CA SER A 9 -36.09 12.46 22.72
C SER A 9 -36.12 10.97 22.31
N PHE A 10 -35.39 10.09 23.02
CA PHE A 10 -35.35 8.64 22.79
C PHE A 10 -36.54 7.90 23.42
N LYS A 11 -37.75 8.40 23.19
CA LYS A 11 -38.98 7.69 23.54
C LYS A 11 -39.35 6.79 22.36
N GLU A 12 -39.78 5.56 22.64
CA GLU A 12 -40.19 4.56 21.64
C GLU A 12 -41.09 5.15 20.54
N LYS A 13 -42.11 5.93 20.94
CA LYS A 13 -43.01 6.63 20.02
C LYS A 13 -42.32 7.64 19.08
N THR A 14 -41.28 8.32 19.55
CA THR A 14 -40.53 9.31 18.76
C THR A 14 -39.58 8.58 17.82
N ILE A 15 -38.96 7.50 18.30
CA ILE A 15 -38.08 6.63 17.53
C ILE A 15 -38.86 6.01 16.36
N LEU A 16 -40.02 5.40 16.62
CA LEU A 16 -40.88 4.79 15.58
C LEU A 16 -41.34 5.82 14.54
N LYS A 17 -41.76 7.02 14.96
CA LYS A 17 -42.13 8.10 14.04
C LYS A 17 -40.96 8.60 13.18
N ALA A 18 -39.76 8.67 13.74
CA ALA A 18 -38.57 9.05 12.98
C ALA A 18 -38.25 8.01 11.91
N PHE A 19 -38.37 6.72 12.24
CA PHE A 19 -38.21 5.62 11.28
C PHE A 19 -39.25 5.68 10.15
N GLU A 20 -40.53 5.85 10.50
CA GLU A 20 -41.63 6.05 9.55
C GLU A 20 -41.38 7.24 8.62
N ALA A 21 -40.92 8.38 9.17
CA ALA A 21 -40.59 9.58 8.39
C ALA A 21 -39.39 9.38 7.45
N THR A 22 -38.44 8.51 7.80
CA THR A 22 -37.31 8.13 6.94
C THR A 22 -37.67 7.05 5.90
N GLY A 23 -38.90 6.53 5.91
CA GLY A 23 -39.31 5.42 5.04
C GLY A 23 -38.66 4.08 5.38
N LEU A 24 -37.98 4.01 6.53
CA LEU A 24 -37.42 2.79 7.09
C LEU A 24 -38.50 2.20 8.01
N SER A 25 -39.17 1.13 7.58
CA SER A 25 -40.09 0.42 8.48
C SER A 25 -39.33 -0.01 9.74
N PRO A 26 -39.97 0.02 10.93
CA PRO A 26 -39.33 -0.44 12.16
C PRO A 26 -38.84 -1.86 11.91
N LEU A 27 -37.51 -2.02 11.84
CA LEU A 27 -36.73 -3.25 11.78
C LEU A 27 -37.61 -4.43 11.36
N GLU A 28 -37.68 -4.72 10.05
CA GLU A 28 -38.33 -5.94 9.57
C GLU A 28 -37.69 -7.14 10.28
N LEU A 29 -38.24 -7.53 11.42
CA LEU A 29 -37.62 -8.45 12.36
C LEU A 29 -37.41 -9.80 11.69
N GLU A 30 -38.33 -10.14 10.79
CA GLU A 30 -38.27 -11.30 9.93
C GLU A 30 -37.07 -11.25 8.97
N THR A 31 -36.79 -10.12 8.30
CA THR A 31 -35.62 -10.04 7.41
C THR A 31 -34.32 -10.05 8.20
N ILE A 32 -34.26 -9.43 9.37
CA ILE A 32 -33.10 -9.49 10.26
C ILE A 32 -32.88 -10.92 10.77
N HIS A 33 -33.95 -11.61 11.16
CA HIS A 33 -33.88 -13.00 11.59
C HIS A 33 -33.40 -13.92 10.46
N GLN A 34 -33.95 -13.76 9.25
CA GLN A 34 -33.52 -14.50 8.07
C GLN A 34 -32.05 -14.22 7.71
N LEU A 35 -31.61 -12.97 7.77
CA LEU A 35 -30.21 -12.60 7.52
C LEU A 35 -29.27 -13.20 8.57
N SER A 36 -29.68 -13.19 9.84
CA SER A 36 -28.92 -13.81 10.93
C SER A 36 -28.75 -15.31 10.71
N ILE A 37 -29.83 -16.03 10.38
CA ILE A 37 -29.77 -17.47 10.05
C ILE A 37 -28.85 -17.72 8.86
N ARG A 38 -29.00 -16.94 7.78
CA ARG A 38 -28.16 -17.07 6.58
C ARG A 38 -26.68 -16.84 6.89
N LEU A 39 -26.37 -15.86 7.74
CA LEU A 39 -25.01 -15.57 8.16
C LEU A 39 -24.41 -16.78 8.90
N VAL A 40 -25.11 -17.31 9.90
CA VAL A 40 -24.64 -18.47 10.68
C VAL A 40 -24.43 -19.69 9.79
N LEU A 41 -25.37 -19.97 8.87
CA LEU A 41 -25.24 -21.07 7.91
C LEU A 41 -24.03 -20.88 6.99
N ALA A 42 -23.86 -19.68 6.43
CA ALA A 42 -22.73 -19.37 5.56
C ALA A 42 -21.40 -19.47 6.31
N GLU A 43 -21.33 -19.02 7.57
CA GLU A 43 -20.13 -19.17 8.41
C GLU A 43 -19.79 -20.64 8.63
N HIS A 44 -20.78 -21.45 9.01
CA HIS A 44 -20.58 -22.87 9.24
C HIS A 44 -20.18 -23.63 7.95
N GLU A 45 -20.79 -23.30 6.81
CA GLU A 45 -20.40 -23.82 5.50
C GLU A 45 -18.95 -23.45 5.17
N ASN A 46 -18.55 -22.20 5.37
CA ASN A 46 -17.18 -21.77 5.17
C ASN A 46 -16.19 -22.56 6.05
N VAL A 47 -16.53 -22.82 7.31
CA VAL A 47 -15.72 -23.65 8.22
C VAL A 47 -15.59 -25.07 7.66
N ARG A 48 -16.71 -25.73 7.32
CA ARG A 48 -16.71 -27.09 6.76
C ARG A 48 -15.95 -27.18 5.43
N LEU A 49 -16.06 -26.18 4.57
CA LEU A 49 -15.32 -26.13 3.31
C LEU A 49 -13.81 -25.97 3.53
N LYS A 50 -13.41 -25.14 4.50
CA LYS A 50 -11.99 -25.01 4.89
C LYS A 50 -11.45 -26.33 5.42
N GLU A 51 -12.21 -27.01 6.28
CA GLU A 51 -11.84 -28.34 6.80
C GLU A 51 -11.75 -29.39 5.68
N ALA A 52 -12.74 -29.44 4.80
CA ALA A 52 -12.73 -30.34 3.64
C ALA A 52 -11.51 -30.10 2.74
N LEU A 53 -11.15 -28.84 2.50
CA LEU A 53 -9.96 -28.48 1.72
C LEU A 53 -8.67 -28.92 2.41
N ILE A 54 -8.57 -28.74 3.74
CA ILE A 54 -7.43 -29.22 4.53
C ILE A 54 -7.34 -30.75 4.43
N ASN A 55 -8.46 -31.46 4.60
CA ASN A 55 -8.53 -32.91 4.54
C ASN A 55 -8.13 -33.44 3.16
N GLU A 56 -8.65 -32.84 2.10
CA GLU A 56 -8.29 -33.19 0.71
C GLU A 56 -6.80 -32.96 0.44
N ARG A 57 -6.26 -31.83 0.90
CA ARG A 57 -4.83 -31.55 0.81
C ARG A 57 -3.99 -32.57 1.58
N GLN A 58 -4.46 -33.02 2.75
CA GLN A 58 -3.78 -34.06 3.53
C GLN A 58 -3.86 -35.42 2.84
N ARG A 59 -5.02 -35.81 2.28
CA ARG A 59 -5.15 -37.05 1.48
C ARG A 59 -4.16 -37.06 0.31
N ARG A 60 -4.05 -35.96 -0.44
CA ARG A 60 -3.06 -35.82 -1.54
C ARG A 60 -1.60 -35.88 -1.06
N LYS A 61 -1.32 -35.57 0.22
CA LYS A 61 0.02 -35.75 0.81
C LYS A 61 0.27 -37.20 1.22
N ARG A 62 -0.73 -37.92 1.72
CA ARG A 62 -0.62 -39.34 2.13
C ARG A 62 -0.26 -40.26 0.97
N GLY A 63 -0.75 -39.97 -0.25
CA GLY A 63 -0.44 -40.75 -1.46
C GLY A 63 0.96 -40.52 -2.05
N ARG A 64 1.81 -39.68 -1.45
CA ARG A 64 3.18 -39.47 -1.94
C ARG A 64 4.08 -40.52 -1.31
N ALA A 65 4.39 -41.56 -2.08
CA ALA A 65 5.37 -42.56 -1.69
C ALA A 65 6.72 -41.87 -1.40
N LEU A 66 7.39 -42.37 -0.36
CA LEU A 66 8.77 -42.00 -0.10
C LEU A 66 9.62 -42.52 -1.28
N PRO A 67 10.37 -41.66 -1.98
CA PRO A 67 11.28 -42.14 -3.02
C PRO A 67 12.38 -42.95 -2.34
N LEU A 68 12.25 -44.28 -2.40
CA LEU A 68 13.29 -45.22 -2.02
C LEU A 68 14.03 -45.60 -3.30
N GLU A 69 15.33 -45.29 -3.38
CA GLU A 69 16.16 -45.61 -4.53
C GLU A 69 16.39 -47.13 -4.58
N ALA A 70 15.87 -47.81 -5.60
CA ALA A 70 16.15 -49.23 -5.81
C ALA A 70 17.63 -49.41 -6.18
N GLU A 71 18.41 -50.01 -5.29
CA GLU A 71 19.80 -50.39 -5.55
C GLU A 71 19.81 -51.63 -6.45
N GLY A 72 19.85 -51.43 -7.77
CA GLY A 72 20.12 -52.48 -8.76
C GLY A 72 18.97 -52.82 -9.73
N GLU A 73 19.24 -53.79 -10.58
CA GLU A 73 18.33 -54.27 -11.63
C GLU A 73 17.16 -55.02 -10.99
N TYR A 74 15.94 -54.51 -11.18
CA TYR A 74 14.74 -55.00 -10.50
C TYR A 74 14.22 -56.28 -11.18
N TYR A 75 14.44 -57.44 -10.57
CA TYR A 75 14.00 -58.74 -11.09
C TYR A 75 12.57 -59.16 -10.65
N GLY A 76 11.71 -58.21 -10.26
CA GLY A 76 10.27 -58.47 -10.08
C GLY A 76 9.81 -59.04 -8.73
N GLY A 77 10.62 -58.95 -7.67
CA GLY A 77 10.27 -59.42 -6.31
C GLY A 77 9.93 -58.30 -5.31
N ALA A 78 9.34 -58.66 -4.17
CA ALA A 78 9.14 -57.73 -3.06
C ALA A 78 10.49 -57.29 -2.47
N VAL A 79 10.77 -55.98 -2.47
CA VAL A 79 12.00 -55.41 -1.92
C VAL A 79 11.79 -55.08 -0.44
N PHE A 80 12.52 -55.77 0.44
CA PHE A 80 12.52 -55.48 1.86
C PHE A 80 13.41 -54.27 2.17
N TRP A 81 12.82 -53.19 2.67
CA TRP A 81 13.55 -52.01 3.10
C TRP A 81 13.86 -52.07 4.59
N SER A 82 15.14 -51.98 4.94
CA SER A 82 15.53 -51.87 6.35
C SER A 82 15.03 -50.54 6.94
N PRO A 83 14.66 -50.49 8.24
CA PRO A 83 14.20 -49.26 8.88
C PRO A 83 15.17 -48.07 8.76
N ARG A 84 16.49 -48.36 8.66
CA ARG A 84 17.52 -47.33 8.45
C ARG A 84 17.39 -46.66 7.08
N LYS A 85 17.23 -47.43 5.99
CA LYS A 85 17.06 -46.87 4.64
C LYS A 85 15.79 -46.02 4.51
N VAL A 86 14.71 -46.43 5.19
CA VAL A 86 13.47 -45.63 5.25
C VAL A 86 13.72 -44.28 5.94
N LYS A 87 14.47 -44.26 7.05
CA LYS A 87 14.80 -43.03 7.78
C LYS A 87 15.68 -42.09 6.94
N GLU A 88 16.70 -42.62 6.27
CA GLU A 88 17.59 -41.83 5.40
C GLU A 88 16.83 -41.15 4.25
N ALA A 89 15.95 -41.89 3.56
CA ALA A 89 15.13 -41.31 2.49
C ALA A 89 14.16 -40.23 3.01
N GLN A 90 13.64 -40.38 4.24
CA GLN A 90 12.85 -39.32 4.89
C GLN A 90 13.66 -38.07 5.16
N GLU A 91 14.87 -38.22 5.72
CA GLU A 91 15.78 -37.10 6.00
C GLU A 91 16.20 -36.38 4.72
N GLN A 92 16.56 -37.10 3.67
CA GLN A 92 16.89 -36.53 2.36
C GLN A 92 15.72 -35.71 1.80
N LEU A 93 14.50 -36.24 1.84
CA LEU A 93 13.32 -35.52 1.38
C LEU A 93 13.04 -34.27 2.22
N GLN A 94 13.24 -34.32 3.54
CA GLN A 94 13.12 -33.15 4.41
C GLN A 94 14.18 -32.10 4.08
N GLN A 95 15.43 -32.50 3.88
CA GLN A 95 16.51 -31.59 3.49
C GLN A 95 16.22 -30.94 2.14
N GLN A 96 15.76 -31.70 1.14
CA GLN A 96 15.37 -31.14 -0.17
C GLN A 96 14.24 -30.11 -0.02
N LYS A 97 13.21 -30.41 0.78
CA LYS A 97 12.13 -29.45 1.07
C LYS A 97 12.64 -28.20 1.79
N ALA A 98 13.53 -28.35 2.76
CA ALA A 98 14.12 -27.23 3.48
C ALA A 98 14.96 -26.34 2.55
N LYS A 99 15.80 -26.93 1.68
CA LYS A 99 16.57 -26.21 0.65
C LYS A 99 15.64 -25.46 -0.30
N ALA A 100 14.59 -26.13 -0.80
CA ALA A 100 13.60 -25.50 -1.69
C ALA A 100 12.82 -24.38 -0.99
N ALA A 101 12.53 -24.50 0.31
CA ALA A 101 11.88 -23.46 1.10
C ALA A 101 12.78 -22.23 1.26
N ARG A 102 14.07 -22.43 1.61
CA ARG A 102 15.06 -21.34 1.71
C ARG A 102 15.21 -20.58 0.39
N LEU A 103 15.36 -21.29 -0.72
CA LEU A 103 15.43 -20.68 -2.04
C LEU A 103 14.20 -19.82 -2.38
N ARG A 104 13.00 -20.28 -2.00
CA ARG A 104 11.76 -19.51 -2.20
C ARG A 104 11.71 -18.26 -1.33
N GLU A 105 12.22 -18.33 -0.10
CA GLU A 105 12.28 -17.18 0.80
C GLU A 105 13.28 -16.13 0.28
N GLU A 106 14.46 -16.56 -0.14
CA GLU A 106 15.46 -15.70 -0.78
C GLU A 106 14.88 -14.99 -2.01
N GLN A 107 14.25 -15.72 -2.92
CA GLN A 107 13.59 -15.14 -4.10
C GLN A 107 12.48 -14.13 -3.73
N ARG A 108 11.74 -14.37 -2.64
CA ARG A 108 10.73 -13.41 -2.15
C ARG A 108 11.41 -12.16 -1.62
N GLN A 109 12.48 -12.31 -0.85
CA GLN A 109 13.24 -11.18 -0.30
C GLN A 109 13.85 -10.34 -1.42
N GLU A 110 14.49 -10.96 -2.41
CA GLU A 110 15.01 -10.27 -3.60
C GLU A 110 13.92 -9.50 -4.35
N LYS A 111 12.76 -10.12 -4.58
CA LYS A 111 11.63 -9.44 -5.22
C LYS A 111 11.15 -8.24 -4.41
N LEU A 112 11.07 -8.37 -3.08
CA LEU A 112 10.70 -7.26 -2.20
C LEU A 112 11.73 -6.13 -2.24
N GLN A 113 13.02 -6.46 -2.22
CA GLN A 113 14.11 -5.50 -2.34
C GLN A 113 14.08 -4.80 -3.71
N ALA A 114 13.90 -5.53 -4.80
CA ALA A 114 13.80 -4.99 -6.15
C ALA A 114 12.61 -4.01 -6.28
N VAL A 115 11.46 -4.34 -5.70
CA VAL A 115 10.30 -3.44 -5.66
C VAL A 115 10.60 -2.18 -4.84
N LYS A 116 11.24 -2.31 -3.68
CA LYS A 116 11.66 -1.16 -2.85
C LYS A 116 12.65 -0.27 -3.58
N ALA A 117 13.68 -0.84 -4.20
CA ALA A 117 14.67 -0.11 -4.99
C ALA A 117 14.03 0.63 -6.17
N ARG A 118 13.10 -0.02 -6.89
CA ARG A 118 12.35 0.61 -7.98
C ARG A 118 11.50 1.78 -7.50
N ARG A 119 10.88 1.69 -6.33
CA ARG A 119 10.12 2.79 -5.71
C ARG A 119 11.05 3.94 -5.31
N ALA A 120 12.18 3.65 -4.68
CA ALA A 120 13.17 4.65 -4.29
C ALA A 120 13.74 5.39 -5.51
N ALA A 121 14.13 4.66 -6.56
CA ALA A 121 14.63 5.25 -7.80
C ALA A 121 13.59 6.15 -8.48
N ARG A 122 12.31 5.77 -8.48
CA ARG A 122 11.22 6.61 -8.98
C ARG A 122 11.07 7.89 -8.16
N ALA A 123 11.13 7.80 -6.84
CA ALA A 123 11.04 8.96 -5.96
C ALA A 123 12.21 9.94 -6.19
N ALA A 124 13.44 9.42 -6.26
CA ALA A 124 14.63 10.22 -6.55
C ALA A 124 14.54 10.91 -7.92
N ALA A 125 14.10 10.20 -8.96
CA ALA A 125 13.89 10.79 -10.28
C ALA A 125 12.83 11.90 -10.28
N GLN A 126 11.77 11.79 -9.46
CA GLN A 126 10.77 12.85 -9.32
C GLN A 126 11.36 14.08 -8.62
N LEU A 127 12.17 13.91 -7.57
CA LEU A 127 12.85 15.02 -6.90
C LEU A 127 13.78 15.76 -7.87
N MET A 128 14.65 15.04 -8.58
CA MET A 128 15.55 15.64 -9.60
C MET A 128 14.76 16.42 -10.66
N ARG A 129 13.66 15.86 -11.15
CA ARG A 129 12.79 16.52 -12.13
C ARG A 129 12.14 17.79 -11.55
N GLN A 130 11.75 17.79 -10.28
CA GLN A 130 11.19 18.96 -9.61
C GLN A 130 12.24 20.06 -9.41
N GLU A 131 13.45 19.69 -8.98
CA GLU A 131 14.57 20.62 -8.83
C GLU A 131 14.98 21.25 -10.16
N GLU A 132 15.05 20.47 -11.23
CA GLU A 132 15.35 20.97 -12.57
C GLU A 132 14.26 21.95 -13.05
N LYS A 133 12.98 21.60 -12.88
CA LYS A 133 11.85 22.49 -13.18
C LYS A 133 11.93 23.78 -12.37
N ALA A 134 12.24 23.71 -11.08
CA ALA A 134 12.41 24.87 -10.21
C ALA A 134 13.60 25.74 -10.66
N ARG A 135 14.73 25.12 -11.00
CA ARG A 135 15.93 25.81 -11.52
C ARG A 135 15.64 26.51 -12.86
N LYS A 136 14.93 25.86 -13.77
CA LYS A 136 14.49 26.46 -15.04
C LYS A 136 13.57 27.65 -14.81
N ARG A 137 12.60 27.53 -13.89
CA ARG A 137 11.73 28.66 -13.48
C ARG A 137 12.53 29.83 -12.89
N ARG A 138 13.51 29.56 -12.02
CA ARG A 138 14.40 30.59 -11.45
C ARG A 138 15.22 31.30 -12.54
N ARG A 139 15.74 30.56 -13.52
CA ARG A 139 16.47 31.13 -14.67
C ARG A 139 15.59 32.04 -15.53
N LEU A 140 14.36 31.62 -15.81
CA LEU A 140 13.41 32.43 -16.59
C LEU A 140 12.93 33.69 -15.85
N LYS A 141 12.87 33.65 -14.51
CA LYS A 141 12.48 34.78 -13.66
C LYS A 141 13.65 35.70 -13.28
N ALA A 142 14.89 35.35 -13.64
CA ALA A 142 16.03 36.21 -13.36
C ALA A 142 15.93 37.48 -14.22
N PRO A 143 15.98 38.68 -13.64
CA PRO A 143 15.99 39.91 -14.42
C PRO A 143 17.25 39.90 -15.30
N THR A 144 17.06 39.96 -16.61
CA THR A 144 18.16 40.16 -17.54
C THR A 144 18.74 41.55 -17.26
N ASN A 145 20.04 41.62 -16.98
CA ASN A 145 20.80 42.86 -16.69
C ASN A 145 20.73 43.92 -17.82
N SER A 146 19.99 43.66 -18.91
CA SER A 146 19.67 44.63 -19.96
C SER A 146 18.62 45.67 -19.54
N GLY A 147 17.80 45.40 -18.51
CA GLY A 147 16.84 46.37 -17.97
C GLY A 147 17.48 47.42 -17.05
N LEU A 148 18.50 47.04 -16.28
CA LEU A 148 19.14 47.91 -15.29
C LEU A 148 20.02 49.01 -15.92
N LYS A 149 20.57 48.78 -17.12
CA LYS A 149 21.37 49.79 -17.83
C LYS A 149 20.52 50.94 -18.38
N LYS A 150 19.23 50.68 -18.69
CA LYS A 150 18.33 51.72 -19.20
C LYS A 150 17.83 52.68 -18.11
N SER A 151 17.64 52.22 -16.88
CA SER A 151 17.18 53.06 -15.77
C SER A 151 18.30 53.96 -15.19
N ILE A 152 19.55 53.50 -15.18
CA ILE A 152 20.69 54.32 -14.74
C ILE A 152 20.98 55.45 -15.75
N ALA A 153 20.76 55.21 -17.05
CA ALA A 153 20.95 56.22 -18.09
C ALA A 153 19.92 57.36 -18.04
N THR A 154 18.66 57.09 -17.68
CA THR A 154 17.63 58.13 -17.54
C THR A 154 17.77 58.95 -16.26
N GLN A 155 18.29 58.37 -15.17
CA GLN A 155 18.48 59.10 -13.91
C GLN A 155 19.64 60.12 -13.97
N ARG A 156 20.71 59.85 -14.75
CA ARG A 156 21.82 60.81 -14.93
C ARG A 156 21.44 62.03 -15.78
N LYS A 157 20.41 61.94 -16.63
CA LYS A 157 19.97 63.04 -17.51
C LYS A 157 19.09 64.08 -16.81
N GLY A 158 18.50 63.75 -15.65
CA GLY A 158 17.71 64.69 -14.83
C GLY A 158 18.54 65.51 -13.83
N SER A 159 19.69 64.99 -13.40
CA SER A 159 20.52 65.62 -12.36
C SER A 159 21.36 66.81 -12.86
N SER A 160 21.61 66.95 -14.16
CA SER A 160 22.42 68.07 -14.69
C SER A 160 21.65 69.35 -14.97
N LYS A 161 20.31 69.35 -14.85
CA LYS A 161 19.48 70.54 -15.13
C LYS A 161 19.13 71.37 -13.89
N ALA A 162 19.51 70.93 -12.68
CA ALA A 162 19.11 71.56 -11.41
C ALA A 162 20.24 72.37 -10.71
N LEU A 163 21.46 72.43 -11.25
CA LEU A 163 22.60 73.09 -10.59
C LEU A 163 23.10 74.37 -11.29
N GLY A 164 22.27 75.00 -12.13
CA GLY A 164 22.65 76.20 -12.88
C GLY A 164 21.60 77.29 -12.91
N ALA A 165 21.11 77.75 -11.75
CA ALA A 165 20.35 79.01 -11.64
C ALA A 165 20.17 79.45 -10.18
N ALA A 166 21.18 80.10 -9.57
CA ALA A 166 21.01 81.02 -8.44
C ALA A 166 22.33 81.73 -8.09
N ALA A 167 22.65 82.82 -8.81
CA ALA A 167 23.59 83.84 -8.35
C ALA A 167 23.06 85.19 -8.85
N GLY A 168 22.19 85.82 -8.06
CA GLY A 168 21.77 87.21 -8.21
C GLY A 168 22.45 88.06 -7.14
N PRO A 169 22.97 89.27 -7.47
CA PRO A 169 23.79 90.07 -6.57
C PRO A 169 22.94 90.80 -5.49
N PRO A 170 23.55 91.17 -4.34
CA PRO A 170 22.83 91.79 -3.23
C PRO A 170 22.60 93.31 -3.45
N PRO A 171 21.48 93.88 -2.99
CA PRO A 171 21.19 95.30 -3.12
C PRO A 171 21.84 96.18 -2.03
N SER A 172 22.06 97.45 -2.40
CA SER A 172 22.50 98.57 -1.55
C SER A 172 21.35 99.15 -0.72
#